data_AF-A0A2T5LJC2-F1
#
_entry.id   AF-A0A2T5LJC2-F1
#
_cell.length_a   1.000
_cell.length_b   1.000
_cell.length_c   1.000
_cell.angle_alpha   90.00
_cell.angle_beta   90.00
_cell.angle_gamma   90.00
#
_symmetry.space_group_name_H-M   'P 1'
#
loop_
_entity.id
_entity.type
_entity.pdbx_description
1 polymer ?
#
loop_
_entity_poly.entity_id
_entity_poly.type
_entity_poly.pdbx_seq_one_letter_code
_entity_poly.pdbx_strand_id
1 'polypeptide(L)'
;MNASTSGCPNCRADAYVNPHDLLNEATEWLQYARGLTQLLAELVHESDAVDCQRMALGLEAIGALTRKGLQCTADAHARMSWERAALRENGRRCE
;
A
#
# COMPACT_ATOMS: atom_id res chain seq x y z
N MET A 1 -38.42 -19.43 5.15
CA MET A 1 -37.21 -20.08 4.60
C MET A 1 -36.13 -19.02 4.51
N ASN A 2 -35.25 -18.93 5.50
CA ASN A 2 -34.13 -17.98 5.49
C ASN A 2 -32.94 -18.63 4.77
N ALA A 3 -32.41 -17.96 3.76
CA ALA A 3 -31.12 -18.33 3.20
C ALA A 3 -30.05 -17.65 4.05
N SER A 4 -29.44 -18.41 4.96
CA SER A 4 -28.22 -18.00 5.66
C SER A 4 -27.11 -17.83 4.64
N THR A 5 -26.82 -16.60 4.25
CA THR A 5 -25.59 -16.25 3.53
C THR A 5 -24.43 -16.29 4.53
N SER A 6 -23.80 -17.46 4.66
CA SER A 6 -22.47 -17.57 5.26
C SER A 6 -21.45 -16.92 4.32
N GLY A 7 -21.41 -15.58 4.30
CA GLY A 7 -20.36 -14.83 3.65
C GLY A 7 -19.08 -14.94 4.46
N CYS A 8 -18.02 -15.47 3.84
CA CYS A 8 -16.66 -15.48 4.40
C CYS A 8 -16.30 -14.09 4.94
N PRO A 9 -15.95 -13.93 6.23
CA PRO A 9 -15.64 -12.63 6.82
C PRO A 9 -14.37 -11.96 6.26
N ASN A 10 -13.60 -12.67 5.42
CA ASN A 10 -12.39 -12.15 4.76
C ASN A 10 -12.58 -11.76 3.28
N CYS A 11 -13.80 -11.82 2.74
CA CYS A 11 -14.07 -11.46 1.34
C CYS A 11 -14.61 -10.03 1.22
N ARG A 12 -13.80 -9.03 1.55
CA ARG A 12 -14.02 -7.68 1.00
C ARG A 12 -12.70 -6.92 1.02
N ALA A 13 -11.91 -7.09 -0.04
CA ALA A 13 -11.31 -5.91 -0.62
C ALA A 13 -12.50 -4.96 -0.85
N ASP A 14 -12.63 -3.94 -0.02
CA ASP A 14 -13.81 -3.09 0.03
C ASP A 14 -14.16 -2.66 -1.39
N ALA A 15 -15.33 -3.07 -1.90
CA ALA A 15 -15.66 -3.01 -3.32
C ALA A 15 -15.56 -1.59 -3.91
N TYR A 16 -15.44 -0.57 -3.05
CA TYR A 16 -15.33 0.84 -3.37
C TYR A 16 -13.90 1.42 -3.39
N VAL A 17 -12.87 0.66 -3.01
CA VAL A 17 -11.49 1.19 -2.98
C VAL A 17 -10.98 1.42 -4.41
N ASN A 18 -11.00 2.66 -4.86
CA ASN A 18 -10.53 3.01 -6.20
C ASN A 18 -9.02 2.73 -6.33
N PRO A 19 -8.54 2.08 -7.41
CA PRO A 19 -7.10 1.95 -7.66
C PRO A 19 -6.33 3.27 -7.57
N HIS A 20 -6.97 4.40 -7.88
CA HIS A 20 -6.37 5.72 -7.73
C HIS A 20 -6.09 6.07 -6.27
N ASP A 21 -7.02 5.79 -5.36
CA ASP A 21 -6.86 6.05 -3.93
C ASP A 21 -5.71 5.22 -3.35
N LEU A 22 -5.61 3.95 -3.75
CA LEU A 22 -4.48 3.09 -3.37
C LEU A 22 -3.13 3.62 -3.88
N LEU A 23 -3.07 4.15 -5.10
CA LEU A 23 -1.84 4.74 -5.63
C LEU A 23 -1.49 6.07 -4.95
N ASN A 24 -2.50 6.83 -4.52
CA ASN A 24 -2.28 8.03 -3.70
C ASN A 24 -1.71 7.64 -2.32
N GLU A 25 -2.34 6.68 -1.63
CA GLU A 25 -1.82 6.14 -0.37
C GLU A 25 -0.40 5.59 -0.53
N ALA A 26 -0.12 4.86 -1.61
CA ALA A 26 1.21 4.36 -1.90
C ALA A 26 2.23 5.51 -1.98
N THR A 27 1.86 6.60 -2.68
CA THR A 27 2.68 7.80 -2.81
C THR A 27 2.94 8.43 -1.44
N GLU A 28 1.91 8.58 -0.61
CA GLU A 28 2.05 9.14 0.75
C GLU A 28 3.02 8.32 1.60
N TRP A 29 2.86 6.99 1.65
CA TRP A 29 3.76 6.11 2.40
C TRP A 29 5.22 6.21 1.94
N LEU A 30 5.46 6.29 0.64
CA LEU A 30 6.80 6.43 0.08
C LEU A 30 7.41 7.81 0.37
N GLN A 31 6.60 8.87 0.38
CA GLN A 31 7.07 10.20 0.76
C GLN A 31 7.39 10.30 2.25
N TYR A 32 6.61 9.65 3.12
CA TYR A 32 6.96 9.54 4.54
C TYR A 32 8.29 8.78 4.73
N ALA A 33 8.49 7.68 4.01
CA ALA A 33 9.76 6.94 4.06
C ALA A 33 10.95 7.82 3.63
N ARG A 34 10.78 8.59 2.55
CA ARG A 34 11.77 9.56 2.08
C ARG A 34 12.06 10.65 3.11
N GLY A 35 11.03 11.29 3.67
CA GLY A 35 11.19 12.34 4.67
C GLY A 35 11.89 11.84 5.92
N LEU A 36 11.54 10.65 6.40
CA LEU A 36 12.23 10.02 7.54
C LEU A 36 13.69 9.70 7.22
N THR A 37 13.99 9.26 5.99
CA THR A 37 15.37 9.03 5.55
C THR A 37 16.19 10.32 5.57
N GLN A 38 15.63 11.43 5.11
CA GLN A 38 16.28 12.75 5.14
C GLN A 38 16.54 13.21 6.57
N LEU A 39 15.54 13.10 7.46
CA LEU A 39 15.69 13.45 8.87
C LEU A 39 16.80 12.63 9.56
N LEU A 40 16.88 11.33 9.29
CA LEU A 40 17.96 10.49 9.84
C LEU A 40 19.34 10.90 9.30
N ALA A 41 19.43 11.28 8.02
CA ALA A 41 20.67 11.75 7.42
C ALA A 41 21.12 13.09 8.02
N GLU A 42 20.20 14.03 8.24
CA GLU A 42 20.46 15.30 8.95
C GLU A 42 20.97 15.03 10.38
N LEU A 43 20.30 14.14 11.11
CA LEU A 43 20.71 13.79 12.47
C LEU A 43 22.11 13.17 12.53
N VAL A 44 22.49 12.32 11.57
CA VAL A 44 23.85 11.76 11.48
C VAL A 44 24.88 12.84 11.13
N HIS A 45 24.51 13.80 10.28
CA HIS A 45 25.42 14.88 9.88
C HIS A 45 25.69 15.88 11.01
N GLU A 46 24.66 16.22 11.79
CA GLU A 46 24.72 17.26 12.83
C GLU A 46 25.17 16.74 14.20
N SER A 47 25.12 15.43 14.44
CA SER A 47 25.44 14.85 15.76
C SER A 47 26.91 14.47 15.88
N ASP A 48 27.55 14.89 16.97
CA ASP A 48 28.92 14.46 17.34
C ASP A 48 29.01 12.94 17.63
N ALA A 49 27.89 12.31 18.01
CA ALA A 49 27.76 10.87 18.20
C ALA A 49 26.37 10.39 17.78
N VAL A 50 26.30 9.25 17.08
CA VAL A 50 25.04 8.63 16.63
C VAL A 50 24.51 7.67 17.69
N ASP A 51 23.24 7.83 18.08
CA ASP A 51 22.51 6.81 18.84
C ASP A 51 22.10 5.67 17.90
N CYS A 52 22.90 4.60 17.89
CA CYS A 52 22.69 3.44 17.03
C CYS A 52 21.34 2.74 17.27
N GLN A 53 20.80 2.77 18.50
CA GLN A 53 19.51 2.14 18.79
C GLN A 53 18.36 2.92 18.15
N ARG A 54 18.39 4.25 18.27
CA ARG A 54 17.40 5.11 17.60
C ARG A 54 17.52 5.06 16.08
N MET A 55 18.75 4.98 15.57
CA MET A 55 19.00 4.80 14.13
C MET A 55 18.39 3.49 13.62
N ALA A 56 18.61 2.38 14.31
CA ALA A 56 18.03 1.09 13.94
C ALA A 56 16.50 1.13 13.89
N LEU A 57 15.87 1.74 14.90
CA LEU A 57 14.41 1.93 14.93
C LEU A 57 13.90 2.78 13.75
N GLY A 58 14.63 3.85 13.41
CA GLY A 58 14.31 4.69 12.24
C GLY A 58 14.38 3.91 10.93
N LEU A 59 15.41 3.07 10.76
CA LEU A 59 15.57 2.22 9.58
C LEU A 59 14.46 1.15 9.48
N GLU A 60 14.05 0.57 10.60
CA GLU A 60 12.91 -0.36 10.65
C GLU A 60 11.60 0.33 10.23
N ALA A 61 11.38 1.56 10.70
CA ALA A 61 10.23 2.37 10.33
C ALA A 61 10.23 2.69 8.83
N ILE A 62 11.37 3.09 8.24
CA ILE A 62 11.50 3.26 6.78
C ILE A 62 11.09 1.98 6.06
N GLY A 63 11.62 0.83 6.48
CA GLY A 63 11.25 -0.46 5.89
C GLY A 63 9.75 -0.76 5.97
N ALA A 64 9.10 -0.43 7.08
CA ALA A 64 7.65 -0.61 7.25
C ALA A 64 6.84 0.30 6.32
N LEU A 65 7.19 1.58 6.23
CA LEU A 65 6.55 2.57 5.35
C LEU A 65 6.69 2.14 3.88
N THR A 66 7.89 1.74 3.46
CA THR A 66 8.13 1.24 2.09
C THR A 66 7.29 0.01 1.78
N ARG A 67 7.24 -0.98 2.69
CA ARG A 67 6.40 -2.19 2.49
C ARG A 67 4.92 -1.84 2.33
N LYS A 68 4.41 -0.86 3.08
CA LYS A 68 3.03 -0.40 2.93
C LYS A 68 2.77 0.23 1.56
N GLY A 69 3.67 1.09 1.08
CA GLY A 69 3.57 1.65 -0.28
C GLY A 69 3.56 0.58 -1.38
N LEU A 70 4.42 -0.44 -1.27
CA LEU A 70 4.41 -1.59 -2.20
C LEU A 70 3.08 -2.37 -2.13
N GLN A 71 2.55 -2.60 -0.93
CA GLN A 71 1.28 -3.29 -0.76
C GLN A 71 0.14 -2.54 -1.47
N CYS A 72 -0.01 -1.24 -1.20
CA CYS A 72 -1.03 -0.41 -1.86
C CYS A 72 -0.90 -0.45 -3.40
N THR A 73 0.33 -0.42 -3.91
CA THR A 73 0.60 -0.52 -5.36
C THR A 73 0.20 -1.88 -5.94
N ALA A 74 0.53 -2.97 -5.24
CA ALA A 74 0.16 -4.33 -5.65
C ALA A 74 -1.37 -4.51 -5.66
N ASP A 75 -2.05 -4.00 -4.64
CA ASP A 75 -3.51 -4.07 -4.53
C ASP A 75 -4.18 -3.26 -5.65
N ALA A 76 -3.66 -2.09 -5.99
CA ALA A 76 -4.13 -1.28 -7.12
C ALA A 76 -3.99 -2.04 -8.45
N HIS A 77 -2.83 -2.66 -8.69
CA HIS A 77 -2.58 -3.46 -9.89
C HIS A 77 -3.49 -4.68 -9.99
N ALA A 78 -3.73 -5.40 -8.89
CA ALA A 78 -4.63 -6.54 -8.86
C ALA A 78 -6.05 -6.13 -9.25
N ARG A 79 -6.54 -5.02 -8.68
CA ARG A 79 -7.86 -4.46 -9.00
C ARG A 79 -8.01 -4.08 -10.47
N MET A 80 -7.08 -3.26 -10.99
CA MET A 80 -7.10 -2.86 -12.40
C MET A 80 -7.06 -4.08 -13.34
N SER A 81 -6.33 -5.13 -12.97
CA SER A 81 -6.24 -6.35 -13.77
C SER A 81 -7.58 -7.10 -13.80
N TRP A 82 -8.28 -7.20 -12.67
CA TRP A 82 -9.61 -7.79 -12.59
C TRP A 82 -10.66 -6.98 -13.35
N GLU A 83 -10.65 -5.65 -13.22
CA GLU A 83 -11.56 -4.76 -13.96
C GLU A 83 -11.37 -4.92 -15.48
N ARG A 84 -10.12 -4.97 -15.95
CA ARG A 84 -9.81 -5.20 -17.36
C ARG A 84 -10.28 -6.58 -17.84
N ALA A 85 -10.14 -7.62 -17.02
CA ALA A 85 -10.62 -8.96 -17.35
C ALA A 85 -12.15 -9.01 -17.46
N ALA A 86 -12.86 -8.42 -16.50
CA ALA A 86 -14.32 -8.34 -16.49
C ALA A 86 -14.87 -7.57 -17.70
N LEU A 87 -14.24 -6.46 -18.09
CA LEU A 87 -14.62 -5.70 -19.30
C LEU A 87 -14.47 -6.54 -20.58
N ARG A 88 -13.40 -7.34 -20.69
CA ARG A 88 -13.17 -8.22 -21.84
C ARG A 88 -14.17 -9.38 -21.92
N GLU A 89 -14.64 -9.87 -20.78
CA GLU A 89 -15.67 -10.91 -20.73
C GLU A 89 -17.05 -10.36 -21.11
N ASN A 90 -17.39 -9.15 -20.65
CA ASN A 90 -18.63 -8.49 -21.01
C ASN A 90 -18.66 -8.09 -22.50
N GLY A 91 -17.53 -7.64 -23.06
CA GLY A 91 -17.42 -7.33 -24.50
C GLY A 91 -17.62 -8.57 -25.40
N ARG A 92 -17.08 -9.73 -25.01
CA ARG A 92 -17.26 -11.01 -25.72
C ARG A 92 -18.65 -11.62 -25.61
N ARG A 93 -19.52 -11.11 -24.72
CA ARG A 93 -20.89 -11.61 -24.54
C ARG A 93 -21.91 -10.89 -25.45
N CYS A 94 -21.51 -9.81 -26.10
CA CYS A 94 -22.36 -9.01 -26.99
C CYS A 94 -22.14 -9.32 -28.49
N GLU A 95 -21.29 -10.29 -28.82
CA GLU A 95 -21.05 -10.84 -30.17
C GLU A 95 -21.70 -12.22 -30.30
#